data_AF-A0A820LLX0-F1
#
_entry.id   AF-A0A820LLX0-F1
#
_cell.length_a   1.000
_cell.length_b   1.000
_cell.length_c   1.000
_cell.angle_alpha   90.00
_cell.angle_beta   90.00
_cell.angle_gamma   90.00
#
_symmetry.space_group_name_H-M   'P 1'
#
loop_
_entity.id
_entity.type
_entity.pdbx_description
1 polymer ?
#
loop_
_entity_poly.entity_id
_entity_poly.type
_entity_poly.pdbx_seq_one_letter_code
_entity_poly.pdbx_strand_id
1 'polypeptide(L)'
;EKAGLLQRALEHYTDLYDIKRAVVHTHLLNPDWLVNYFGRLSVDDCVECLKAMLQANIRQNLQVVVQIATKYHEQLGTQKLIELFESFKSYE
;
A
#
# COMPACT_ATOMS: atom_id res chain seq x y z
N GLU A 1 2.12 10.52 20.24
CA GLU A 1 1.73 9.10 20.16
C GLU A 1 0.59 8.80 19.15
N LYS A 2 0.73 9.11 17.85
CA LYS A 2 -0.35 8.85 16.84
C LYS A 2 -0.14 7.61 15.96
N ALA A 3 1.11 7.16 15.82
CA ALA A 3 1.47 6.05 14.92
C ALA A 3 0.84 4.71 15.32
N GLY A 4 0.77 4.42 16.62
CA GLY A 4 0.18 3.17 17.13
C GLY A 4 -1.35 3.11 17.01
N LEU A 5 -2.04 4.25 16.98
CA LEU A 5 -3.51 4.28 16.85
C LEU A 5 -3.93 3.91 15.43
N LEU A 6 -3.24 4.42 14.41
CA LEU A 6 -3.56 4.13 13.01
C LEU A 6 -3.27 2.67 12.65
N GLN A 7 -2.18 2.09 13.18
CA GLN A 7 -1.88 0.66 13.01
C GLN A 7 -3.00 -0.21 13.58
N ARG A 8 -3.43 0.06 14.82
CA ARG A 8 -4.54 -0.68 15.44
C ARG A 8 -5.83 -0.53 14.66
N ALA A 9 -6.12 0.67 14.14
CA ALA A 9 -7.30 0.89 13.30
C ALA A 9 -7.27 0.00 12.04
N LEU A 10 -6.12 -0.05 11.35
CA LEU A 10 -5.94 -0.91 10.18
C LEU A 10 -6.11 -2.41 10.48
N GLU A 11 -5.74 -2.87 11.67
CA GLU A 11 -5.96 -4.27 12.08
C GLU A 11 -7.45 -4.62 12.29
N HIS A 12 -8.29 -3.62 12.55
CA HIS A 12 -9.72 -3.80 12.78
C HIS A 12 -10.58 -3.40 11.58
N TYR A 13 -10.03 -2.67 10.61
CA TYR A 13 -10.76 -2.34 9.40
C TYR A 13 -11.02 -3.58 8.55
N THR A 14 -12.29 -3.74 8.21
CA THR A 14 -12.76 -4.78 7.29
C THR A 14 -13.16 -4.21 5.94
N ASP A 15 -13.33 -2.88 5.85
CA ASP A 15 -13.74 -2.20 4.63
C ASP A 15 -12.54 -1.64 3.87
N LEU A 16 -12.45 -1.95 2.57
CA LEU A 16 -11.37 -1.52 1.70
C LEU A 16 -11.26 0.01 1.61
N TYR A 17 -12.37 0.74 1.69
CA TYR A 17 -12.36 2.20 1.66
C TYR A 17 -11.63 2.78 2.88
N ASP A 18 -11.91 2.27 4.08
CA ASP A 18 -11.25 2.71 5.31
C ASP A 18 -9.77 2.32 5.32
N ILE A 19 -9.44 1.12 4.83
CA ILE A 19 -8.05 0.68 4.67
C ILE A 19 -7.31 1.64 3.73
N LYS A 20 -7.85 1.90 2.52
CA LYS A 20 -7.25 2.84 1.55
C LYS A 20 -7.01 4.21 2.15
N ARG A 21 -7.97 4.74 2.91
CA ARG A 21 -7.83 6.05 3.59
C ARG A 21 -6.77 6.06 4.67
N ALA A 22 -6.50 4.95 5.34
CA ALA A 22 -5.47 4.88 6.37
C ALA A 22 -4.07 4.63 5.80
N VAL A 23 -3.92 3.72 4.82
CA VAL A 23 -2.60 3.34 4.27
C VAL A 23 -1.88 4.48 3.53
N VAL A 24 -2.61 5.49 3.03
CA VAL A 24 -2.00 6.68 2.41
C VAL A 24 -1.22 7.54 3.41
N HIS A 25 -1.52 7.44 4.71
CA HIS A 25 -0.80 8.13 5.78
C HIS A 25 0.44 7.34 6.22
N THR A 26 1.27 6.93 5.26
CA THR A 26 2.49 6.12 5.45
C THR A 26 3.46 6.69 6.49
N HIS A 27 3.58 8.01 6.57
CA HIS A 27 4.41 8.71 7.57
C HIS A 27 4.00 8.45 9.03
N LEU A 28 2.76 8.01 9.27
CA LEU A 28 2.26 7.61 10.59
C LEU A 28 2.38 6.10 10.83
N LEU A 29 2.83 5.34 9.84
CA LEU A 29 2.90 3.88 9.89
C LEU A 29 4.37 3.45 9.89
N ASN A 30 4.67 2.37 10.60
CA ASN A 30 5.98 1.74 10.47
C ASN A 30 6.05 1.03 9.11
N PRO A 31 7.01 1.33 8.23
CA PRO A 31 7.06 0.74 6.88
C PRO A 31 7.18 -0.78 6.92
N ASP A 32 7.97 -1.35 7.84
CA ASP A 32 8.12 -2.80 7.96
C ASP A 32 6.80 -3.49 8.36
N TRP A 33 6.08 -2.90 9.31
CA TRP A 33 4.76 -3.37 9.71
C TRP A 33 3.76 -3.27 8.55
N LEU A 34 3.77 -2.15 7.83
CA LEU A 34 2.88 -1.94 6.69
C LEU A 34 3.13 -3.00 5.61
N VAL A 35 4.40 -3.27 5.30
CA VAL A 35 4.77 -4.34 4.36
C VAL A 35 4.17 -5.67 4.81
N ASN A 36 4.31 -6.04 6.08
CA ASN A 36 3.73 -7.29 6.60
C ASN A 36 2.19 -7.31 6.60
N TYR A 37 1.55 -6.17 6.85
CA TYR A 37 0.08 -6.03 6.82
C TYR A 37 -0.47 -6.33 5.42
N PHE A 38 0.19 -5.83 4.37
CA PHE A 38 -0.22 -6.09 2.98
C PHE A 38 -0.18 -7.58 2.61
N GLY A 39 0.64 -8.40 3.28
CA GLY A 39 0.62 -9.86 3.12
C GLY A 39 -0.64 -10.54 3.68
N ARG A 40 -1.47 -9.84 4.46
CA ARG A 40 -2.77 -10.34 4.96
C ARG A 40 -3.94 -9.97 4.04
N LEU A 41 -3.74 -8.99 3.16
CA LEU A 41 -4.76 -8.54 2.21
C LEU A 41 -4.89 -9.52 1.04
N SER A 42 -6.05 -9.53 0.41
CA SER A 42 -6.21 -10.22 -0.87
C SER A 42 -5.35 -9.54 -1.96
N VAL A 43 -5.04 -10.28 -3.03
CA VAL A 43 -4.26 -9.74 -4.15
C VAL A 43 -4.93 -8.50 -4.76
N ASP A 44 -6.26 -8.51 -4.87
CA ASP A 44 -7.03 -7.40 -5.44
C ASP A 44 -7.00 -6.17 -4.53
N ASP A 45 -7.27 -6.35 -3.24
CA ASP A 45 -7.21 -5.29 -2.23
C ASP A 45 -5.82 -4.67 -2.12
N CYS A 46 -4.79 -5.50 -2.21
CA CYS A 46 -3.40 -5.06 -2.18
C CYS A 46 -3.12 -4.10 -3.36
N VAL A 47 -3.44 -4.50 -4.60
CA VAL A 47 -3.21 -3.66 -5.79
C VAL A 47 -3.99 -2.35 -5.70
N GLU A 48 -5.25 -2.40 -5.26
CA GLU A 48 -6.08 -1.21 -5.05
C GLU A 48 -5.52 -0.27 -3.98
N CYS A 49 -4.95 -0.83 -2.90
CA CYS A 49 -4.28 -0.05 -1.85
C CYS A 49 -2.97 0.58 -2.36
N LEU A 50 -2.13 -0.17 -3.09
CA LEU A 50 -0.90 0.38 -3.68
C LEU A 50 -1.22 1.55 -4.63
N LYS A 51 -2.26 1.41 -5.44
CA LYS A 51 -2.75 2.48 -6.32
C LYS A 51 -3.17 3.72 -5.54
N ALA A 52 -3.97 3.55 -4.48
CA ALA A 52 -4.40 4.67 -3.63
C ALA A 52 -3.21 5.38 -2.96
N MET A 53 -2.21 4.62 -2.50
CA MET A 53 -0.97 5.17 -1.93
C MET A 53 -0.22 6.03 -2.95
N LEU A 54 -0.02 5.53 -4.18
CA LEU A 54 0.67 6.30 -5.23
C LEU A 54 -0.12 7.55 -5.65
N GLN A 55 -1.46 7.46 -5.75
CA GLN A 55 -2.32 8.62 -6.04
C GLN A 55 -2.25 9.70 -4.97
N ALA A 56 -2.19 9.32 -3.70
CA ALA A 56 -2.18 10.29 -2.61
C ALA A 56 -0.86 11.08 -2.55
N ASN A 57 0.28 10.38 -2.67
CA ASN A 57 1.59 11.02 -2.72
C ASN A 57 2.65 10.05 -3.25
N ILE A 58 2.90 10.07 -4.56
CA ILE A 58 3.88 9.19 -5.20
C ILE A 58 5.27 9.32 -4.58
N ARG A 59 5.78 10.55 -4.39
CA ARG A 59 7.15 10.80 -3.94
C ARG A 59 7.42 10.20 -2.56
N GLN A 60 6.44 10.30 -1.65
CA GLN A 60 6.56 9.74 -0.32
C GLN A 60 6.30 8.23 -0.28
N ASN A 61 5.32 7.75 -1.06
CA ASN A 61 4.82 6.39 -0.93
C ASN A 61 5.53 5.38 -1.85
N LEU A 62 6.23 5.85 -2.89
CA LEU A 62 6.90 4.99 -3.87
C LEU A 62 7.85 3.99 -3.21
N GLN A 63 8.67 4.43 -2.25
CA GLN A 63 9.65 3.56 -1.60
C GLN A 63 8.99 2.38 -0.86
N VAL A 64 7.88 2.61 -0.16
CA VAL A 64 7.18 1.52 0.56
C VAL A 64 6.38 0.65 -0.38
N VAL A 65 5.77 1.23 -1.42
CA VAL A 65 5.04 0.49 -2.46
C VAL A 65 5.97 -0.46 -3.22
N VAL A 66 7.18 -0.01 -3.59
CA VAL A 66 8.19 -0.86 -4.23
C VAL A 66 8.64 -2.00 -3.31
N GLN A 67 8.78 -1.75 -2.01
CA GLN A 67 9.12 -2.81 -1.05
C GLN A 67 8.01 -3.88 -0.95
N ILE A 68 6.75 -3.46 -0.86
CA ILE A 68 5.59 -4.37 -0.84
C ILE A 68 5.54 -5.18 -2.14
N ALA A 69 5.64 -4.49 -3.28
CA ALA A 69 5.65 -5.11 -4.60
C ALA A 69 6.78 -6.14 -4.71
N THR A 70 7.99 -5.81 -4.29
CA THR A 70 9.14 -6.73 -4.33
C THR A 70 8.90 -7.96 -3.44
N LYS A 71 8.33 -7.78 -2.24
CA LYS A 71 8.08 -8.90 -1.31
C LYS A 71 6.98 -9.84 -1.78
N TYR A 72 5.92 -9.31 -2.40
CA TYR A 72 4.71 -10.07 -2.75
C TYR A 72 4.50 -10.23 -4.26
N HIS A 73 5.49 -9.90 -5.10
CA HIS A 73 5.35 -9.93 -6.57
C HIS A 73 4.86 -11.28 -7.12
N GLU A 74 5.26 -12.40 -6.50
CA GLU A 74 4.83 -13.74 -6.92
C GLU A 74 3.31 -13.92 -6.78
N GLN A 75 2.70 -13.34 -5.74
CA GLN A 75 1.26 -13.41 -5.49
C GLN A 75 0.50 -12.33 -6.26
N LEU A 76 1.05 -11.11 -6.33
CA LEU A 76 0.42 -9.98 -7.00
C LEU A 76 0.45 -10.08 -8.52
N GLY A 77 1.45 -10.79 -9.05
CA GLY A 77 1.71 -10.92 -10.47
C GLY A 77 2.54 -9.74 -10.99
N THR A 78 3.70 -10.05 -11.55
CA THR A 78 4.64 -9.07 -12.09
C THR A 78 4.02 -8.15 -13.14
N GLN A 79 3.15 -8.68 -14.01
CA GLN A 79 2.46 -7.89 -15.05
C GLN A 79 1.60 -6.77 -14.45
N LYS A 80 0.75 -7.09 -13.46
CA LYS A 80 -0.10 -6.09 -12.79
C LYS A 80 0.71 -4.99 -12.11
N LEU A 81 1.84 -5.35 -11.49
CA LEU A 81 2.74 -4.39 -10.86
C LEU A 81 3.41 -3.47 -11.89
N ILE A 82 3.85 -4.03 -13.04
CA ILE A 82 4.41 -3.24 -14.14
C ILE A 82 3.38 -2.23 -14.65
N GLU A 83 2.17 -2.69 -14.98
CA GLU A 83 1.09 -1.81 -15.45
C GLU A 83 0.76 -0.69 -14.44
N LEU A 84 0.74 -1.03 -13.15
CA LEU A 84 0.54 -0.06 -12.08
C LEU A 84 1.64 1.01 -12.09
N PHE A 85 2.91 0.61 -12.02
CA PHE A 85 4.02 1.56 -11.97
C PHE A 85 4.16 2.39 -13.25
N GLU A 86 3.94 1.79 -14.43
CA GLU A 86 3.94 2.50 -15.71
C GLU A 86 2.85 3.57 -15.75
N SER A 87 1.64 3.25 -15.30
CA SER A 87 0.55 4.22 -15.24
C SER A 87 0.94 5.46 -14.44
N PHE A 88 1.57 5.30 -13.26
CA PHE A 88 2.01 6.43 -12.44
C PHE A 88 3.24 7.17 -12.97
N LYS A 89 4.13 6.48 -13.69
CA LYS A 89 5.27 7.13 -14.36
C LYS A 89 4.82 8.06 -15.48
N SER A 90 3.71 7.77 -16.14
CA SER A 90 3.12 8.64 -17.17
C SER A 90 2.37 9.87 -16.60
N TYR A 91 2.08 9.88 -15.29
CA TYR A 91 1.44 11.02 -14.61
C TYR A 91 2.45 12.00 -13.98
N GLU A 92 3.76 11.68 -14.00
CA GLU A 92 4.85 12.56 -13.58
C GLU A 92 5.40 13.38 -14.76
#